data_AF-A0A7C5X7D6-F1
#
_entry.id   AF-A0A7C5X7D6-F1
#
_cell.length_a   1.000
_cell.length_b   1.000
_cell.length_c   1.000
_cell.angle_alpha   90.00
_cell.angle_beta   90.00
_cell.angle_gamma   90.00
#
_symmetry.space_group_name_H-M   'P 1'
#
loop_
_entity.id
_entity.type
_entity.pdbx_description
1 polymer ?
#
loop_
_entity_poly.entity_id
_entity_poly.type
_entity_poly.pdbx_seq_one_letter_code
_entity_poly.pdbx_strand_id
1 'polypeptide(L)'
;MRRLSEGTASGPEDRCASCANFRRHVYFPYLGLCDVWGTVVTEDTEICGSFTRATQDELRRILAIRGWLYCTTCRRVVVTDEELAKHGHGLAVAYVDEVVSEEAPPGD
;
A
#
# COMPACT_ATOMS: atom_id res chain seq x y z
N MET A 1 32.98 -2.41 7.22
CA MET A 1 32.12 -2.99 8.28
C MET A 1 30.71 -2.43 8.18
N ARG A 2 29.79 -3.10 7.48
CA ARG A 2 28.33 -3.02 7.74
C ARG A 2 27.77 -4.41 7.47
N ARG A 3 27.24 -5.02 8.53
CA ARG A 3 26.66 -6.37 8.52
C ARG A 3 25.41 -6.33 7.66
N LEU A 4 25.42 -7.02 6.51
CA LEU A 4 24.21 -7.40 5.82
C LEU A 4 23.49 -8.37 6.75
N SER A 5 22.41 -7.87 7.34
CA SER A 5 21.62 -8.61 8.32
C SER A 5 20.85 -9.66 7.57
N GLU A 6 20.99 -10.90 8.04
CA GLU A 6 20.28 -12.09 7.60
C GLU A 6 18.77 -11.82 7.64
N GLY A 7 18.18 -11.62 6.46
CA GLY A 7 16.74 -11.45 6.28
C GLY A 7 16.06 -12.80 6.43
N THR A 8 15.27 -12.92 7.48
CA THR A 8 14.39 -14.04 7.80
C THR A 8 13.66 -14.58 6.57
N ALA A 9 13.71 -15.91 6.42
CA ALA A 9 13.07 -16.69 5.36
C ALA A 9 11.63 -16.22 5.06
N SER A 10 11.46 -15.63 3.89
CA SER A 10 10.19 -15.23 3.30
C SER A 10 9.70 -16.37 2.41
N GLY A 11 8.53 -16.93 2.68
CA GLY A 11 7.89 -17.85 1.72
C GLY A 11 7.56 -17.10 0.41
N PRO A 12 7.27 -17.80 -0.70
CA PRO A 12 6.95 -17.19 -2.00
C PRO A 12 5.70 -16.28 -1.99
N GLU A 13 5.03 -16.16 -0.84
CA GLU A 13 3.76 -15.48 -0.61
C GLU A 13 3.92 -14.15 0.16
N ASP A 14 5.10 -13.89 0.74
CA ASP A 14 5.40 -12.66 1.45
C ASP A 14 6.06 -11.66 0.50
N ARG A 15 5.23 -10.81 -0.10
CA ARG A 15 5.64 -9.69 -0.96
C ARG A 15 5.35 -8.34 -0.30
N CYS A 16 6.01 -7.29 -0.75
CA CYS A 16 5.68 -5.92 -0.35
C CYS A 16 4.19 -5.59 -0.54
N ALA A 17 3.53 -6.18 -1.54
CA ALA A 17 2.09 -6.15 -1.76
C ALA A 17 1.21 -6.47 -0.53
N SER A 18 1.73 -7.27 0.41
CA SER A 18 1.04 -7.73 1.62
C SER A 18 1.48 -6.97 2.89
N CYS A 19 2.33 -5.96 2.73
CA CYS A 19 2.84 -5.15 3.83
C CYS A 19 1.86 -4.03 4.19
N ALA A 20 1.60 -3.81 5.49
CA ALA A 20 0.80 -2.70 6.01
C ALA A 20 1.41 -1.32 5.67
N ASN A 21 2.73 -1.26 5.46
CA ASN A 21 3.46 -0.05 5.09
C ASN A 21 3.47 0.20 3.57
N PHE A 22 2.92 -0.71 2.76
CA PHE A 22 2.86 -0.56 1.31
C PHE A 22 1.53 0.09 0.92
N ARG A 23 1.60 1.30 0.38
CA ARG A 23 0.45 2.01 -0.14
C ARG A 23 0.34 1.78 -1.63
N ARG A 24 -0.73 1.18 -2.13
CA ARG A 24 -0.89 0.97 -3.59
C ARG A 24 -1.18 2.29 -4.31
N HIS A 25 -0.66 2.43 -5.52
CA HIS A 25 -1.06 3.53 -6.39
C HIS A 25 -2.46 3.26 -6.95
N VAL A 26 -3.32 4.27 -6.99
CA VAL A 26 -4.72 4.12 -7.46
C VAL A 26 -4.79 3.73 -8.93
N TYR A 27 -3.92 4.30 -9.77
CA TYR A 27 -3.93 4.08 -11.22
C TYR A 27 -3.05 2.90 -11.66
N PHE A 28 -1.99 2.60 -10.90
CA PHE A 28 -0.97 1.62 -11.26
C PHE A 28 -0.83 0.60 -10.14
N PRO A 29 -1.70 -0.43 -10.06
CA PRO A 29 -1.78 -1.32 -8.90
C PRO A 29 -0.52 -2.16 -8.63
N TYR A 30 0.38 -2.25 -9.62
CA TYR A 30 1.71 -2.87 -9.53
C TYR A 30 2.76 -1.97 -8.88
N LEU A 31 2.47 -0.68 -8.71
CA LEU A 31 3.30 0.29 -8.00
C LEU A 31 2.70 0.62 -6.63
N GLY A 32 3.57 0.79 -5.65
CA GLY A 32 3.21 1.21 -4.31
C GLY A 32 4.24 2.16 -3.72
N LEU A 33 3.84 3.01 -2.77
CA LEU A 33 4.74 3.79 -1.94
C LEU A 33 5.05 2.99 -0.67
N CYS A 34 6.33 2.79 -0.37
CA CYS A 34 6.75 2.22 0.91
C CYS A 34 6.88 3.34 1.94
N ASP A 35 6.05 3.35 2.99
CA ASP A 35 6.09 4.36 4.05
C ASP A 35 7.41 4.34 4.85
N VAL A 36 8.10 3.19 4.90
CA VAL A 36 9.37 3.04 5.62
C VAL A 36 10.52 3.69 4.86
N TRP A 37 10.54 3.55 3.54
CA TRP A 37 11.62 4.05 2.68
C TRP A 37 11.30 5.40 2.04
N GLY A 38 10.03 5.80 2.03
CA GLY A 38 9.56 7.00 1.34
C GLY A 38 9.76 6.93 -0.18
N THR A 39 9.86 5.73 -0.75
CA THR A 39 10.11 5.52 -2.19
C THR A 39 9.04 4.64 -2.80
N VAL A 40 8.82 4.85 -4.11
CA VAL A 40 8.00 3.94 -4.92
C VAL A 40 8.72 2.62 -5.08
N VAL A 41 7.99 1.54 -4.84
CA VAL A 41 8.41 0.14 -4.95
C VAL A 41 7.37 -0.63 -5.74
N THR A 42 7.75 -1.77 -6.31
CA THR A 42 6.80 -2.64 -7.03
C THR A 42 6.13 -3.62 -6.07
N GLU A 43 4.95 -4.11 -6.43
CA GLU A 43 4.23 -5.09 -5.61
C GLU A 43 5.00 -6.40 -5.43
N ASP A 44 5.85 -6.75 -6.40
CA ASP A 44 6.73 -7.93 -6.41
C ASP A 44 8.06 -7.74 -5.68
N THR A 45 8.30 -6.56 -5.10
CA THR A 45 9.52 -6.31 -4.32
C THR A 45 9.56 -7.25 -3.10
N GLU A 46 10.73 -7.87 -2.89
CA GLU A 46 10.98 -8.73 -1.72
C GLU A 46 10.73 -7.97 -0.41
N ILE A 47 10.30 -8.69 0.61
CA ILE A 47 10.05 -8.07 1.92
C ILE A 47 11.35 -7.56 2.56
N CYS A 48 11.24 -6.46 3.29
CA CYS A 48 12.35 -5.89 4.06
C CYS A 48 12.24 -6.22 5.54
N GLY A 49 13.28 -5.92 6.33
CA GLY A 49 13.26 -6.11 7.79
C GLY A 49 12.18 -5.32 8.55
N SER A 50 11.49 -4.38 7.89
CA SER A 50 10.34 -3.64 8.42
C SER A 50 9.00 -4.15 7.90
N PHE A 51 8.98 -5.34 7.29
CA PHE A 51 7.76 -5.97 6.83
C PHE A 51 6.79 -6.22 7.98
N THR A 52 5.59 -5.69 7.84
CA THR A 52 4.48 -5.94 8.76
C THR A 52 3.32 -6.41 7.93
N ARG A 53 2.84 -7.64 8.15
CA ARG A 53 1.72 -8.18 7.36
C ARG A 53 0.46 -7.34 7.63
N ALA A 54 -0.22 -6.94 6.56
CA ALA A 54 -1.51 -6.25 6.63
C ALA A 54 -2.60 -7.24 7.08
N THR A 55 -2.74 -7.41 8.40
CA THR A 55 -3.83 -8.19 8.99
C THR A 55 -5.11 -7.35 9.02
N GLN A 56 -6.25 -8.00 9.20
CA GLN A 56 -7.53 -7.31 9.33
C GLN A 56 -7.53 -6.32 10.51
N ASP A 57 -6.89 -6.69 11.62
CA ASP A 57 -6.69 -5.78 12.77
C ASP A 57 -5.84 -4.55 12.42
N GLU A 58 -4.77 -4.68 11.64
CA GLU A 58 -4.01 -3.51 11.21
C GLU A 58 -4.80 -2.64 10.23
N LEU A 59 -5.54 -3.24 9.30
CA LEU A 59 -6.43 -2.49 8.42
C LEU A 59 -7.49 -1.72 9.23
N ARG A 60 -8.03 -2.31 10.30
CA ARG A 60 -8.96 -1.63 11.22
C ARG A 60 -8.33 -0.43 11.91
N ARG A 61 -7.10 -0.59 12.42
CA ARG A 61 -6.36 0.51 13.04
C ARG A 61 -6.08 1.63 12.04
N ILE A 62 -5.62 1.28 10.84
CA ILE A 62 -5.36 2.23 9.77
C ILE A 62 -6.65 2.95 9.39
N LEU A 63 -7.77 2.24 9.28
CA LEU A 63 -9.08 2.81 9.00
C LEU A 63 -9.51 3.78 10.12
N ALA A 64 -9.29 3.44 11.38
CA ALA A 64 -9.59 4.33 12.51
C ALA A 64 -8.72 5.59 12.53
N ILE A 65 -7.46 5.50 12.10
CA ILE A 65 -6.52 6.63 12.07
C ILE A 65 -6.74 7.53 10.85
N ARG A 66 -6.96 6.94 9.67
CA ARG A 66 -7.05 7.66 8.38
C ARG A 66 -8.48 7.96 7.94
N GLY A 67 -9.47 7.24 8.48
CA GLY A 67 -10.89 7.33 8.11
C GLY A 67 -11.27 6.58 6.84
N TRP A 68 -10.30 6.07 6.07
CA TRP A 68 -10.57 5.36 4.81
C TRP A 68 -9.44 4.41 4.40
N LEU A 69 -9.82 3.40 3.62
CA LEU A 69 -8.96 2.44 2.93
C LEU A 69 -9.40 2.34 1.46
N TYR A 70 -8.51 1.92 0.57
CA TYR A 70 -8.85 1.71 -0.84
C TYR A 70 -8.72 0.24 -1.23
N CYS A 71 -9.78 -0.29 -1.83
CA CYS A 71 -9.79 -1.62 -2.41
C CYS A 71 -9.37 -1.49 -3.89
N THR A 72 -8.18 -1.95 -4.24
CA THR A 72 -7.72 -1.92 -5.64
C THR A 72 -8.48 -2.90 -6.53
N THR A 73 -9.00 -4.00 -5.97
CA THR A 73 -9.82 -4.99 -6.69
C THR A 73 -11.20 -4.42 -7.04
N CYS A 74 -11.88 -3.79 -6.09
CA CYS A 74 -13.21 -3.21 -6.30
C CYS A 74 -13.18 -1.77 -6.81
N ARG A 75 -12.00 -1.13 -6.83
CA ARG A 75 -11.79 0.29 -7.13
C ARG A 75 -12.68 1.24 -6.30
N ARG A 76 -12.94 0.87 -5.05
CA ARG A 76 -13.79 1.61 -4.13
C ARG A 76 -13.09 1.92 -2.82
N VAL A 77 -13.51 3.00 -2.20
CA VAL A 77 -13.11 3.36 -0.85
C VAL A 77 -13.93 2.56 0.15
N VAL A 78 -13.28 2.06 1.20
CA VAL A 78 -13.88 1.41 2.37
C VAL A 78 -13.68 2.35 3.54
N VAL A 79 -14.78 2.83 4.13
CA VAL A 79 -14.75 3.84 5.20
C VAL A 79 -15.31 3.33 6.54
N THR A 80 -15.88 2.11 6.57
CA THR A 80 -16.48 1.54 7.80
C THR A 80 -15.90 0.18 8.14
N ASP A 81 -15.91 -0.16 9.43
CA ASP A 81 -15.49 -1.48 9.91
C ASP A 81 -16.35 -2.61 9.34
N GLU A 82 -17.66 -2.39 9.20
CA GLU A 82 -18.57 -3.39 8.64
C GLU A 82 -18.26 -3.70 7.18
N GLU A 83 -17.91 -2.69 6.38
CA GLU A 83 -17.48 -2.88 4.99
C GLU A 83 -16.13 -3.59 4.93
N LEU A 84 -15.21 -3.25 5.84
CA LEU A 84 -13.90 -3.90 5.98
C LEU A 84 -14.02 -5.37 6.39
N ALA A 85 -14.91 -5.69 7.33
CA ALA A 85 -15.16 -7.05 7.80
C ALA A 85 -15.74 -7.95 6.69
N LYS A 86 -16.55 -7.38 5.80
CA LYS A 86 -17.14 -8.06 4.64
C LYS A 86 -16.24 -8.03 3.40
N HIS A 87 -15.23 -7.16 3.36
CA HIS A 87 -14.29 -7.04 2.25
C HIS A 87 -13.19 -8.11 2.35
N GLY A 88 -13.26 -9.13 1.50
CA GLY A 88 -12.23 -10.17 1.37
C GLY A 88 -11.17 -9.90 0.31
N HIS A 89 -11.02 -8.65 -0.15
CA HIS A 89 -10.10 -8.27 -1.22
C HIS A 89 -8.87 -7.53 -0.70
N GLY A 90 -7.86 -7.38 -1.55
CA GLY A 90 -6.63 -6.63 -1.26
C GLY A 90 -6.94 -5.17 -0.94
N LEU A 91 -7.04 -4.86 0.34
CA LEU A 91 -7.19 -3.51 0.84
C LEU A 91 -5.81 -2.95 1.13
N ALA A 92 -5.56 -1.77 0.59
CA ALA A 92 -4.36 -1.03 0.86
C ALA A 92 -4.74 0.41 1.19
N VAL A 93 -3.84 1.11 1.84
CA VAL A 93 -3.93 2.56 1.82
C VAL A 93 -3.55 2.97 0.40
N ALA A 94 -4.41 3.70 -0.28
CA ALA A 94 -4.05 4.26 -1.57
C ALA A 94 -3.21 5.51 -1.40
N TYR A 95 -2.23 5.69 -2.27
CA TYR A 95 -1.68 7.01 -2.55
C TYR A 95 -2.06 7.39 -3.98
N VAL A 96 -2.40 8.67 -4.14
CA VAL A 96 -2.51 9.33 -5.44
C VAL A 96 -1.28 10.21 -5.54
N ASP A 97 -0.49 10.01 -6.58
CA ASP A 97 0.59 10.95 -6.88
C ASP A 97 -0.08 12.27 -7.32
N GLU A 98 0.17 13.37 -6.60
CA GLU A 98 -0.42 14.69 -6.90
C GLU A 98 0.19 15.35 -8.16
N VAL A 99 0.95 14.61 -8.98
CA VAL A 99 1.47 15.10 -10.26
C VAL A 99 0.41 14.93 -11.36
N VAL A 100 -0.65 15.73 -11.25
CA VAL A 100 -1.33 16.32 -12.42
C VAL A 100 -1.20 17.83 -12.26
N SER A 101 0.04 18.31 -12.25
CA SER A 101 0.32 19.74 -12.40
C SER A 101 0.42 20.04 -13.90
N GLU A 102 -0.69 20.56 -14.43
CA GLU A 102 -0.79 21.53 -15.53
C GLU A 102 -0.09 21.20 -16.85
N GLU A 103 -0.78 20.52 -17.77
CA GLU A 103 -0.68 20.84 -19.20
C GLU A 103 -1.94 21.61 -19.63
N ALA A 104 -2.13 22.81 -19.09
CA ALA A 104 -2.94 23.80 -19.77
C ALA A 104 -2.03 24.50 -20.78
N PRO A 105 -2.19 24.30 -22.10
CA PRO A 105 -1.47 25.13 -23.06
C PRO A 105 -1.89 26.59 -22.82
N PRO A 106 -0.96 27.56 -22.72
CA PRO A 106 -1.31 28.96 -22.82
C PRO A 106 -1.78 29.19 -24.26
N GLY A 107 -3.09 29.20 -24.47
CA GLY A 107 -3.69 29.63 -25.73
C GLY A 107 -3.72 31.16 -25.74
N ASP A 108 -2.82 31.74 -26.53
CA ASP A 108 -2.73 33.17 -26.90
C ASP A 108 -3.99 33.68 -27.61
#